data_AF-E4XKD8-F1
#
_entry.id   AF-E4XKD8-F1
#
_cell.length_a   1.000
_cell.length_b   1.000
_cell.length_c   1.000
_cell.angle_alpha   90.00
_cell.angle_beta   90.00
_cell.angle_gamma   90.00
#
_symmetry.space_group_name_H-M   'P 1'
#
loop_
_entity.id
_entity.type
_entity.pdbx_description
1 polymer ?
#
loop_
_entity_poly.entity_id
_entity_poly.type
_entity_poly.pdbx_seq_one_letter_code
_entity_poly.pdbx_strand_id
1 'polypeptide(L)'
;MRIFVSLFASSFAQSILTLTGDYGEFLECPYGYVMSGYCSSGNKKDCDYNNSNYSHLIECKEDSRITLDFADRCYWAYGDFEDLNKCLGPDELAVGACSSGSNSDCNKNASAIHCCALKTLTVNQSSCAWDYPSNYGEFRKCPQNKWARGVCTVGRWASESCGGYGKGALYCCSTTN
;
A
#
# COMPACT_ATOMS: atom_id res chain seq x y z
N MET A 1 7.43 -43.28 33.59
CA MET A 1 6.90 -41.91 33.64
C MET A 1 7.06 -41.31 32.24
N ARG A 2 5.99 -41.11 31.47
CA ARG A 2 6.06 -40.58 30.09
C ARG A 2 5.87 -39.07 30.15
N ILE A 3 6.90 -38.32 29.80
CA ILE A 3 6.86 -36.85 29.75
C ILE A 3 6.32 -36.46 28.37
N PHE A 4 5.08 -35.97 28.32
CA PHE A 4 4.53 -35.30 27.16
C PHE A 4 5.04 -33.85 27.15
N VAL A 5 5.95 -33.54 26.22
CA VAL A 5 6.37 -32.16 25.96
C VAL A 5 5.34 -31.54 25.01
N SER A 6 4.46 -30.70 25.56
CA SER A 6 3.52 -29.89 24.78
C SER A 6 4.29 -28.75 24.13
N LEU A 7 4.50 -28.85 22.81
CA LEU A 7 5.02 -27.76 21.99
C LEU A 7 3.91 -26.70 21.83
N PHE A 8 4.01 -25.61 22.58
CA PHE A 8 3.21 -24.42 22.33
C PHE A 8 3.74 -23.72 21.08
N ALA A 9 3.01 -23.83 19.97
CA ALA A 9 3.25 -23.00 18.79
C ALA A 9 2.87 -21.55 19.13
N SER A 10 3.86 -20.71 19.39
CA SER A 10 3.66 -19.27 19.54
C SER A 10 3.28 -18.66 18.20
N SER A 11 1.98 -18.42 18.01
CA SER A 11 1.45 -17.56 16.95
C SER A 11 1.97 -16.15 17.16
N PHE A 12 3.01 -15.75 16.43
CA PHE A 12 3.44 -14.35 16.35
C PHE A 12 2.31 -13.54 15.72
N ALA A 13 1.55 -12.80 16.54
CA ALA A 13 0.59 -11.83 16.05
C ALA A 13 1.36 -10.71 15.35
N GLN A 14 1.25 -10.62 14.03
CA GLN A 14 1.91 -9.59 13.24
C GLN A 14 1.30 -8.22 13.58
N SER A 15 2.14 -7.24 13.92
CA SER A 15 1.70 -5.89 14.26
C SER A 15 1.19 -5.18 13.00
N ILE A 16 -0.04 -4.67 13.06
CA ILE A 16 -0.72 -3.97 11.96
C ILE A 16 -1.15 -2.59 12.48
N LEU A 17 -0.85 -1.57 11.69
CA LEU A 17 -1.24 -0.17 11.91
C LEU A 17 -2.02 0.30 10.69
N THR A 18 -3.11 1.02 10.90
CA THR A 18 -3.85 1.70 9.81
C THR A 18 -3.70 3.19 10.01
N LEU A 19 -3.24 3.89 8.97
CA LEU A 19 -3.15 5.34 8.93
C LEU A 19 -4.26 5.86 8.02
N THR A 20 -4.96 6.90 8.45
CA THR A 20 -6.06 7.50 7.71
C THR A 20 -5.72 8.93 7.33
N GLY A 21 -6.23 9.39 6.18
CA GLY A 21 -5.93 10.72 5.67
C GLY A 21 -7.05 11.35 4.84
N ASP A 22 -7.04 12.67 4.83
CA ASP A 22 -7.84 13.51 3.95
C ASP A 22 -7.17 13.70 2.57
N TYR A 23 -7.86 14.35 1.64
CA TYR A 23 -7.34 14.54 0.29
C TYR A 23 -6.01 15.29 0.32
N GLY A 24 -5.01 14.75 -0.36
CA GLY A 24 -3.69 15.37 -0.45
C GLY A 24 -2.80 15.16 0.76
N GLU A 25 -3.27 14.51 1.82
CA GLU A 25 -2.41 14.18 2.96
C GLU A 25 -1.43 13.08 2.58
N PHE A 26 -0.17 13.24 2.98
CA PHE A 26 0.88 12.26 2.75
C PHE A 26 0.96 11.34 3.97
N LEU A 27 0.55 10.09 3.80
CA LEU A 27 0.63 9.08 4.83
C LEU A 27 1.90 8.25 4.64
N GLU A 28 2.64 8.06 5.73
CA GLU A 28 3.88 7.28 5.74
C GLU A 28 3.88 6.31 6.91
N CYS A 29 4.20 5.05 6.61
CA CYS A 29 4.39 4.03 7.61
C CYS A 29 5.57 4.40 8.51
N PRO A 30 5.43 4.26 9.84
CA PRO A 30 6.53 4.53 10.75
C PRO A 30 7.70 3.57 10.49
N TYR A 31 8.89 3.97 10.93
CA TYR A 31 10.06 3.11 10.87
C TYR A 31 9.76 1.72 11.45
N GLY A 32 10.17 0.67 10.75
CA GLY A 32 9.85 -0.71 11.12
C GLY A 32 8.61 -1.28 10.44
N TYR A 33 7.91 -0.50 9.61
CA TYR A 33 6.71 -0.93 8.89
C TYR A 33 6.82 -0.72 7.38
N VAL A 34 6.09 -1.53 6.62
CA VAL A 34 5.97 -1.43 5.16
C VAL A 34 4.48 -1.40 4.80
N MET A 35 4.13 -0.71 3.72
CA MET A 35 2.75 -0.61 3.28
C MET A 35 2.26 -1.97 2.77
N SER A 36 1.12 -2.44 3.29
CA SER A 36 0.48 -3.70 2.93
C SER A 36 -0.95 -3.54 2.46
N GLY A 37 -1.53 -2.34 2.55
CA GLY A 37 -2.91 -2.10 2.16
C GLY A 37 -3.17 -0.67 1.78
N TYR A 38 -4.22 -0.45 1.00
CA TYR A 38 -4.58 0.84 0.46
C TYR A 38 -6.07 0.96 0.22
N CYS A 39 -6.61 2.13 0.50
CA CYS A 39 -7.91 2.56 0.04
C CYS A 39 -7.79 3.97 -0.50
N SER A 40 -8.47 4.23 -1.62
CA SER A 40 -8.65 5.58 -2.16
C SER A 40 -10.12 5.82 -2.44
N SER A 41 -10.53 7.06 -2.22
CA SER A 41 -11.86 7.55 -2.61
C SER A 41 -11.78 8.46 -3.83
N GLY A 42 -12.94 8.74 -4.43
CA GLY A 42 -13.08 9.68 -5.54
C GLY A 42 -13.32 11.10 -5.03
N ASN A 43 -14.45 11.71 -5.38
CA ASN A 43 -14.81 13.06 -4.91
C ASN A 43 -15.56 13.07 -3.56
N LYS A 44 -15.78 11.91 -2.94
CA LYS A 44 -16.37 11.74 -1.61
C LYS A 44 -15.46 10.88 -0.77
N LYS A 45 -15.47 11.09 0.55
CA LYS A 45 -14.75 10.22 1.49
C LYS A 45 -15.52 8.90 1.56
N ASP A 46 -15.03 7.89 0.86
CA ASP A 46 -15.67 6.58 0.73
C ASP A 46 -14.91 5.50 1.51
N CYS A 47 -13.65 5.76 1.91
CA CYS A 47 -12.86 4.83 2.71
C CYS A 47 -13.39 4.77 4.15
N ASP A 48 -14.21 3.76 4.44
CA ASP A 48 -14.75 3.52 5.78
C ASP A 48 -13.73 2.78 6.66
N TYR A 49 -13.43 3.36 7.82
CA TYR A 49 -12.64 2.74 8.87
C TYR A 49 -13.10 3.22 10.25
N ASN A 50 -13.36 2.29 11.17
CA ASN A 50 -13.82 2.58 12.54
C ASN A 50 -15.07 3.50 12.60
N ASN A 51 -16.06 3.26 11.72
CA ASN A 51 -17.29 4.06 11.61
C ASN A 51 -17.04 5.52 11.21
N SER A 52 -15.98 5.78 10.46
CA SER A 52 -15.61 7.11 9.97
C SER A 52 -15.16 7.01 8.52
N ASN A 53 -15.48 8.03 7.73
CA ASN A 53 -15.16 8.08 6.32
C ASN A 53 -13.94 8.96 6.07
N TYR A 54 -12.96 8.42 5.37
CA TYR A 54 -11.71 9.09 5.01
C TYR A 54 -11.56 9.20 3.50
N SER A 55 -10.66 10.07 3.06
CA SER A 55 -10.36 10.22 1.63
C SER A 55 -9.50 9.06 1.15
N HIS A 56 -8.53 8.67 1.97
CA HIS A 56 -7.71 7.50 1.73
C HIS A 56 -7.16 6.96 3.05
N LEU A 57 -6.65 5.74 3.02
CA LEU A 57 -5.95 5.14 4.14
C LEU A 57 -4.92 4.12 3.65
N ILE A 58 -3.91 3.88 4.47
CA ILE A 58 -2.88 2.87 4.23
C ILE A 58 -2.83 1.87 5.39
N GLU A 59 -2.62 0.59 5.07
CA GLU A 59 -2.19 -0.39 6.06
C GLU A 59 -0.67 -0.45 6.09
N CYS A 60 -0.11 -0.40 7.28
CA CYS A 60 1.29 -0.59 7.57
C CYS A 60 1.44 -1.86 8.38
N LYS A 61 2.36 -2.73 7.96
CA LYS A 61 2.58 -4.02 8.60
C LYS A 61 4.06 -4.19 8.91
N GLU A 62 4.34 -4.69 10.09
CA GLU A 62 5.70 -5.00 10.52
C GLU A 62 6.17 -6.31 9.86
N ASP A 63 7.35 -6.26 9.23
CA ASP A 63 8.15 -7.44 8.87
C ASP A 63 9.62 -7.07 9.06
N SER A 64 10.21 -7.57 10.15
CA SER A 64 11.58 -7.22 10.56
C SER A 64 12.64 -7.55 9.50
N ARG A 65 12.39 -8.52 8.60
CA ARG A 65 13.33 -8.83 7.52
C ARG A 65 13.37 -7.72 6.49
N ILE A 66 12.20 -7.16 6.15
CA ILE A 66 12.08 -6.09 5.16
C ILE A 66 12.47 -4.76 5.77
N THR A 67 12.01 -4.49 6.98
CA THR A 67 12.08 -3.15 7.54
C THR A 67 13.48 -2.81 8.03
N LEU A 68 14.30 -3.82 8.36
CA LEU A 68 15.74 -3.66 8.59
C LEU A 68 16.56 -3.58 7.30
N ASP A 69 15.96 -3.91 6.15
CA ASP A 69 16.63 -3.97 4.86
C ASP A 69 16.46 -2.70 4.01
N PHE A 70 15.69 -1.70 4.46
CA PHE A 70 15.58 -0.45 3.74
C PHE A 70 16.93 0.30 3.63
N ALA A 71 17.21 0.77 2.44
CA ALA A 71 18.27 1.72 2.10
C ALA A 71 17.83 3.15 2.35
N ASP A 72 18.80 4.05 2.49
CA ASP A 72 18.56 5.48 2.72
C ASP A 72 17.98 6.19 1.47
N ARG A 73 17.73 5.44 0.39
CA ARG A 73 17.20 5.95 -0.87
C ARG A 73 15.69 5.77 -0.90
N CYS A 74 14.99 6.83 -0.50
CA CYS A 74 13.54 6.94 -0.61
C CYS A 74 13.15 8.18 -1.43
N TYR A 75 12.01 8.11 -2.12
CA TYR A 75 11.45 9.23 -2.88
C TYR A 75 9.95 9.06 -3.08
N TRP A 76 9.27 10.19 -3.30
CA TRP A 76 7.86 10.17 -3.71
C TRP A 76 7.77 10.05 -5.23
N ALA A 77 7.11 9.01 -5.71
CA ALA A 77 6.70 8.88 -7.11
C ALA A 77 5.28 9.44 -7.26
N TYR A 78 5.11 10.40 -8.16
CA TYR A 78 3.83 11.09 -8.40
C TYR A 78 3.16 10.51 -9.65
N GLY A 79 1.84 10.46 -9.65
CA GLY A 79 1.05 10.02 -10.79
C GLY A 79 -0.24 10.82 -10.91
N ASP A 80 -0.66 11.07 -12.13
CA ASP A 80 -1.94 11.68 -12.46
C ASP A 80 -3.08 10.66 -12.28
N PHE A 81 -4.32 11.11 -12.52
CA PHE A 81 -5.47 10.21 -12.44
C PHE A 81 -5.27 9.10 -13.44
N GLU A 82 -5.62 7.87 -13.04
CA GLU A 82 -5.56 6.68 -13.90
C GLU A 82 -4.14 6.16 -14.18
N ASP A 83 -3.11 6.85 -13.69
CA ASP A 83 -1.74 6.35 -13.74
C ASP A 83 -1.56 5.14 -12.81
N LEU A 84 -0.96 4.10 -13.38
CA LEU A 84 -0.45 2.94 -12.64
C LEU A 84 0.85 3.30 -11.90
N ASN A 85 0.73 4.19 -10.93
CA ASN A 85 1.85 4.75 -10.18
C ASN A 85 2.52 3.66 -9.33
N LYS A 86 3.81 3.40 -9.60
CA LYS A 86 4.59 2.32 -8.97
C LYS A 86 6.04 2.72 -8.75
N CYS A 87 6.69 2.10 -7.78
CA CYS A 87 8.10 2.31 -7.54
C CYS A 87 8.93 1.92 -8.78
N LEU A 88 9.83 2.83 -9.17
CA LEU A 88 10.60 2.79 -10.41
C LEU A 88 11.75 1.78 -10.33
N GLY A 89 12.41 1.68 -9.17
CA GLY A 89 13.55 0.78 -8.99
C GLY A 89 13.13 -0.68 -8.83
N PRO A 90 13.94 -1.64 -9.30
CA PRO A 90 13.57 -3.06 -9.29
C PRO A 90 13.38 -3.61 -7.87
N ASP A 91 14.06 -3.08 -6.87
CA ASP A 91 14.01 -3.59 -5.49
C ASP A 91 13.49 -2.52 -4.54
N GLU A 92 12.33 -1.95 -4.89
CA GLU A 92 11.66 -0.92 -4.10
C GLU A 92 10.27 -1.37 -3.67
N LEU A 93 9.90 -1.01 -2.44
CA LEU A 93 8.58 -1.19 -1.87
C LEU A 93 7.99 0.15 -1.45
N ALA A 94 6.67 0.22 -1.41
CA ALA A 94 5.95 1.38 -0.91
C ALA A 94 5.93 1.37 0.63
N VAL A 95 6.23 2.52 1.21
CA VAL A 95 6.12 2.80 2.65
C VAL A 95 5.15 3.93 2.94
N GLY A 96 4.47 4.45 1.93
CA GLY A 96 3.53 5.56 2.09
C GLY A 96 2.74 5.82 0.81
N ALA A 97 1.65 6.57 0.94
CA ALA A 97 0.82 6.98 -0.17
C ALA A 97 0.11 8.31 0.10
N CYS A 98 -0.33 8.95 -0.97
CA CYS A 98 -1.22 10.11 -0.98
C CYS A 98 -2.30 9.88 -2.03
N SER A 99 -3.54 10.30 -1.75
CA SER A 99 -4.62 10.38 -2.73
C SER A 99 -5.33 11.73 -2.69
N SER A 100 -5.60 12.30 -3.86
CA SER A 100 -6.22 13.61 -4.01
C SER A 100 -7.73 13.60 -4.24
N GLY A 101 -8.33 12.43 -4.42
CA GLY A 101 -9.73 12.34 -4.81
C GLY A 101 -9.99 12.88 -6.21
N SER A 102 -10.27 14.19 -6.38
CA SER A 102 -10.56 14.79 -7.70
C SER A 102 -9.86 16.12 -7.98
N ASN A 103 -8.97 16.59 -7.09
CA ASN A 103 -8.38 17.93 -7.18
C ASN A 103 -6.86 17.96 -7.34
N SER A 104 -6.21 16.80 -7.50
CA SER A 104 -4.75 16.70 -7.63
C SER A 104 -3.97 17.30 -6.44
N ASP A 105 -4.48 17.13 -5.22
CA ASP A 105 -3.92 17.63 -3.97
C ASP A 105 -2.58 16.99 -3.56
N CYS A 106 -2.13 15.91 -4.22
CA CYS A 106 -0.83 15.27 -3.93
C CYS A 106 0.32 16.01 -4.65
N ASN A 107 0.60 17.23 -4.22
CA ASN A 107 1.58 18.13 -4.87
C ASN A 107 1.26 18.34 -6.37
N LYS A 108 0.03 18.76 -6.68
CA LYS A 108 -0.50 18.96 -8.04
C LYS A 108 -0.67 17.68 -8.86
N ASN A 109 -0.59 16.51 -8.24
CA ASN A 109 -0.82 15.20 -8.87
C ASN A 109 -1.98 14.48 -8.21
N ALA A 110 -2.55 13.48 -8.88
CA ALA A 110 -3.67 12.73 -8.36
C ALA A 110 -3.31 11.82 -7.20
N SER A 111 -2.12 11.21 -7.29
CA SER A 111 -1.57 10.29 -6.30
C SER A 111 -0.09 10.54 -6.09
N ALA A 112 0.40 10.07 -4.96
CA ALA A 112 1.83 9.85 -4.75
C ALA A 112 2.04 8.55 -3.98
N ILE A 113 3.19 7.90 -4.17
CA ILE A 113 3.63 6.76 -3.37
C ILE A 113 5.04 7.02 -2.86
N HIS A 114 5.29 6.68 -1.59
CA HIS A 114 6.62 6.80 -1.01
C HIS A 114 7.37 5.49 -1.23
N CYS A 115 8.35 5.50 -2.10
CA CYS A 115 9.13 4.32 -2.48
C CYS A 115 10.47 4.34 -1.78
N CYS A 116 10.81 3.22 -1.12
CA CYS A 116 12.12 3.02 -0.50
C CYS A 116 12.78 1.77 -1.08
N ALA A 117 14.07 1.89 -1.39
CA ALA A 117 14.87 0.79 -1.90
C ALA A 117 15.27 -0.19 -0.79
N LEU A 118 15.42 -1.45 -1.17
CA LEU A 118 15.95 -2.53 -0.34
C LEU A 118 17.46 -2.65 -0.56
N LYS A 119 18.18 -3.12 0.47
CA LYS A 119 19.64 -3.29 0.44
C LYS A 119 20.03 -4.68 -0.04
N THR A 120 19.35 -5.71 0.45
CA THR A 120 19.73 -7.11 0.21
C THR A 120 18.58 -7.93 -0.36
N LEU A 121 17.35 -7.64 0.04
CA LEU A 121 16.17 -8.30 -0.50
C LEU A 121 15.89 -7.81 -1.90
N THR A 122 15.41 -8.73 -2.73
CA THR A 122 14.97 -8.44 -4.09
C THR A 122 13.46 -8.55 -4.19
N VAL A 123 12.85 -7.72 -5.04
CA VAL A 123 11.42 -7.86 -5.35
C VAL A 123 11.27 -8.85 -6.50
N ASN A 124 10.52 -9.92 -6.26
CA ASN A 124 10.19 -10.88 -7.32
C ASN A 124 9.16 -10.25 -8.27
N GLN A 125 9.65 -9.68 -9.37
CA GLN A 125 8.82 -9.02 -10.40
C GLN A 125 7.74 -9.92 -10.97
N SER A 126 8.02 -11.21 -11.14
CA SER A 126 7.06 -12.18 -11.68
C SER A 126 5.88 -12.46 -10.74
N SER A 127 6.04 -12.15 -9.45
CA SER A 127 4.99 -12.30 -8.45
C SER A 127 4.04 -11.11 -8.39
N CYS A 128 4.37 -10.01 -9.07
CA CYS A 128 3.67 -8.77 -8.92
C CYS A 128 2.31 -8.80 -9.63
N ALA A 129 1.26 -8.39 -8.94
CA ALA A 129 -0.08 -8.32 -9.50
C ALA A 129 -0.82 -7.09 -8.98
N TRP A 130 -1.63 -6.49 -9.86
CA TRP A 130 -2.59 -5.47 -9.45
C TRP A 130 -3.82 -6.12 -8.85
N ASP A 131 -4.28 -5.55 -7.75
CA ASP A 131 -5.52 -5.87 -7.11
C ASP A 131 -6.49 -4.69 -7.24
N TYR A 132 -7.62 -4.93 -7.91
CA TYR A 132 -8.56 -3.91 -8.33
C TYR A 132 -9.86 -4.03 -7.51
N PRO A 133 -10.18 -3.08 -6.62
CA PRO A 133 -11.49 -3.03 -5.96
C PRO A 133 -12.62 -2.81 -6.97
N SER A 134 -13.82 -3.25 -6.60
CA SER A 134 -15.02 -3.05 -7.42
C SER A 134 -15.70 -1.70 -7.14
N ASN A 135 -15.41 -1.07 -5.99
CA ASN A 135 -16.03 0.19 -5.55
C ASN A 135 -15.01 1.21 -5.01
N TYR A 136 -15.38 2.49 -5.00
CA TYR A 136 -14.62 3.51 -4.27
C TYR A 136 -14.67 3.19 -2.79
N GLY A 137 -13.60 3.52 -2.06
CA GLY A 137 -13.61 3.30 -0.63
C GLY A 137 -13.39 1.85 -0.19
N GLU A 138 -13.31 0.91 -1.13
CA GLU A 138 -13.04 -0.48 -0.81
C GLU A 138 -11.57 -0.68 -0.49
N PHE A 139 -11.28 -1.04 0.76
CA PHE A 139 -9.92 -1.29 1.22
C PHE A 139 -9.36 -2.59 0.67
N ARG A 140 -8.16 -2.51 0.07
CA ARG A 140 -7.44 -3.67 -0.45
C ARG A 140 -6.19 -3.93 0.37
N LYS A 141 -5.87 -5.21 0.54
CA LYS A 141 -4.67 -5.68 1.24
C LYS A 141 -3.88 -6.59 0.33
N CYS A 142 -2.57 -6.45 0.34
CA CYS A 142 -1.70 -7.40 -0.30
C CYS A 142 -1.87 -8.79 0.33
N PRO A 143 -1.85 -9.86 -0.49
CA PRO A 143 -1.85 -11.23 0.01
C PRO A 143 -0.70 -11.50 0.98
N GLN A 144 -0.79 -12.61 1.71
CA GLN A 144 0.28 -13.01 2.62
C GLN A 144 1.64 -13.08 1.90
N ASN A 145 2.68 -12.53 2.55
CA ASN A 145 4.05 -12.41 2.02
C ASN A 145 4.18 -11.55 0.75
N LYS A 146 3.21 -10.67 0.47
CA LYS A 146 3.31 -9.62 -0.53
C LYS A 146 3.17 -8.24 0.10
N TRP A 147 3.77 -7.26 -0.57
CA TRP A 147 3.93 -5.90 -0.09
C TRP A 147 3.57 -4.92 -1.19
N ALA A 148 3.07 -3.74 -0.80
CA ALA A 148 2.68 -2.72 -1.74
C ALA A 148 3.93 -2.19 -2.47
N ARG A 149 3.77 -1.94 -3.77
CA ARG A 149 4.79 -1.33 -4.64
C ARG A 149 4.21 -0.21 -5.50
N GLY A 150 2.89 -0.10 -5.56
CA GLY A 150 2.23 0.89 -6.37
C GLY A 150 0.76 1.00 -6.02
N VAL A 151 0.16 2.09 -6.45
CA VAL A 151 -1.25 2.39 -6.31
C VAL A 151 -1.77 2.94 -7.63
N CYS A 152 -3.08 2.84 -7.82
CA CYS A 152 -3.78 3.54 -8.88
C CYS A 152 -4.92 4.31 -8.21
N THR A 153 -5.10 5.57 -8.60
CA THR A 153 -6.21 6.39 -8.09
C THR A 153 -7.00 6.93 -9.27
N VAL A 154 -8.32 6.98 -9.13
CA VAL A 154 -9.18 7.63 -10.11
C VAL A 154 -9.88 8.83 -9.49
N GLY A 155 -10.26 9.75 -10.37
CA GLY A 155 -10.99 10.95 -10.01
C GLY A 155 -12.45 10.69 -9.63
N ARG A 156 -13.29 11.63 -10.05
CA ARG A 156 -14.75 11.54 -9.96
C ARG A 156 -15.35 10.37 -10.75
N TRP A 157 -14.67 9.94 -11.81
CA TRP A 157 -15.17 8.94 -12.76
C TRP A 157 -14.36 7.65 -12.66
N ALA A 158 -15.02 6.49 -12.83
CA ALA A 158 -14.30 5.22 -12.98
C ALA A 158 -13.44 5.27 -14.24
N SER A 159 -12.31 4.58 -14.20
CA SER A 159 -11.47 4.36 -15.37
C SER A 159 -11.13 2.88 -15.48
N GLU A 160 -11.03 2.40 -16.73
CA GLU A 160 -10.56 1.05 -17.03
C GLU A 160 -9.07 0.85 -16.70
N SER A 161 -8.31 1.94 -16.61
CA SER A 161 -6.87 1.91 -16.32
C SER A 161 -6.57 1.37 -14.91
N CYS A 162 -7.43 1.70 -13.94
CA CYS A 162 -7.36 1.14 -12.58
C CYS A 162 -8.27 -0.09 -12.41
N GLY A 163 -8.49 -0.89 -13.46
CA GLY A 163 -9.37 -2.06 -13.49
C GLY A 163 -10.71 -1.80 -14.19
N GLY A 164 -11.45 -2.83 -14.62
CA GLY A 164 -12.60 -2.70 -15.54
C GLY A 164 -13.80 -1.83 -15.09
N TYR A 165 -13.78 -1.31 -13.86
CA TYR A 165 -14.66 -0.24 -13.34
C TYR A 165 -13.91 0.56 -12.26
N GLY A 166 -12.59 0.64 -12.42
CA GLY A 166 -11.59 0.87 -11.41
C GLY A 166 -11.84 2.12 -10.59
N LYS A 167 -11.89 1.93 -9.28
CA LYS A 167 -12.09 2.99 -8.28
C LYS A 167 -10.83 3.26 -7.44
N GLY A 168 -9.77 2.53 -7.76
CA GLY A 168 -8.45 2.54 -7.15
C GLY A 168 -7.74 1.24 -7.55
N ALA A 169 -6.50 1.04 -7.14
CA ALA A 169 -5.83 -0.25 -7.21
C ALA A 169 -4.64 -0.31 -6.25
N LEU A 170 -4.23 -1.52 -5.91
CA LEU A 170 -3.02 -1.79 -5.14
C LEU A 170 -2.13 -2.77 -5.90
N TYR A 171 -0.86 -2.42 -6.12
CA TYR A 171 0.11 -3.29 -6.77
C TYR A 171 0.95 -4.01 -5.72
N CYS A 172 0.88 -5.35 -5.71
CA CYS A 172 1.48 -6.17 -4.66
C CYS A 172 2.51 -7.14 -5.22
N CYS A 173 3.69 -7.21 -4.60
CA CYS A 173 4.79 -8.09 -4.98
C CYS A 173 5.34 -8.86 -3.77
N SER A 174 5.83 -10.08 -3.96
CA SER A 174 6.63 -10.78 -2.94
C SER A 174 8.10 -10.39 -3.02
N THR A 175 8.81 -10.57 -1.90
CA THR A 175 10.27 -10.43 -1.84
C THR A 175 10.96 -11.80 -1.76
N THR A 176 12.20 -11.83 -2.22
CA THR A 176 13.10 -12.99 -2.16
C THR A 176 14.47 -12.55 -1.66
N ASN A 177 15.18 -13.45 -0.98
CA ASN A 177 16.60 -13.25 -0.66
C ASN A 177 17.46 -13.44 -1.91
#